data_AF-A0A292YNM4-F1
#
_entry.id   AF-A0A292YNM4-F1
#
_cell.length_a   1.000
_cell.length_b   1.000
_cell.length_c   1.000
_cell.angle_alpha   90.00
_cell.angle_beta   90.00
_cell.angle_gamma   90.00
#
_symmetry.space_group_name_H-M   'P 1'
#
loop_
_entity.id
_entity.type
_entity.pdbx_description
1 polymer ?
#
loop_
_entity_poly.entity_id
_entity_poly.type
_entity_poly.pdbx_seq_one_letter_code
_entity_poly.pdbx_strand_id
1 'polypeptide(L)' 'MDTAVVGHLFRIVEGIALLGCKAVLTGIRAEIANTMIEMGITITEKVTTKGTLQQALEDYGL' A
#
# COMPACT_ATOMS: atom_id res chain seq x y z
N MET A 1 -4.60 -8.16 14.24
CA MET A 1 -3.82 -8.28 12.99
C MET A 1 -2.42 -7.79 13.30
N ASP A 2 -1.39 -8.60 13.09
CA ASP A 2 -0.04 -8.33 13.61
C ASP A 2 0.60 -7.09 12.95
N THR A 3 1.05 -6.15 13.78
CA THR A 3 1.84 -4.98 13.36
C THR A 3 3.10 -5.39 12.58
N ALA A 4 3.63 -6.59 12.86
CA ALA A 4 4.75 -7.19 12.13
C ALA A 4 4.45 -7.40 10.63
N VAL A 5 3.21 -7.75 10.27
CA VAL A 5 2.80 -7.93 8.86
C VAL A 5 2.80 -6.59 8.12
N VAL A 6 2.30 -5.55 8.78
CA VAL A 6 2.30 -4.19 8.25
C VAL A 6 3.74 -3.73 7.99
N GLY A 7 4.63 -3.87 8.97
CA GLY A 7 6.05 -3.52 8.80
C GLY A 7 6.78 -4.30 7.70
N HIS A 8 6.37 -5.54 7.40
CA HIS A 8 6.93 -6.30 6.28
C HIS A 8 6.41 -5.79 4.92
N LEU A 9 5.12 -5.48 4.82
CA LEU A 9 4.52 -4.90 3.62
C LEU A 9 5.24 -3.61 3.18
N PHE A 10 5.60 -2.75 4.13
CA PHE A 10 6.36 -1.54 3.83
C PHE A 10 7.75 -1.82 3.25
N ARG A 11 8.48 -2.80 3.81
CA ARG A 11 9.79 -3.19 3.28
C ARG A 11 9.71 -3.68 1.84
N ILE A 12 8.62 -4.39 1.49
CA ILE A 12 8.36 -4.82 0.11
C ILE A 12 8.15 -3.59 -0.80
N VAL A 13 7.29 -2.65 -0.38
CA VAL A 13 7.02 -1.41 -1.12
C VAL A 13 8.30 -0.60 -1.35
N GLU A 14 9.16 -0.47 -0.33
CA GLU A 14 10.43 0.22 -0.47
C GLU A 14 11.37 -0.49 -1.44
N GLY A 15 11.44 -1.82 -1.38
CA GLY A 15 12.19 -2.62 -2.35
C GLY A 15 11.72 -2.38 -3.78
N ILE A 16 10.40 -2.36 -4.01
CA ILE A 16 9.81 -2.07 -5.33
C ILE A 16 10.18 -0.65 -5.79
N ALA A 17 10.14 0.34 -4.90
CA ALA A 17 10.52 1.71 -5.22
C ALA A 17 11.99 1.84 -5.60
N LEU A 18 12.89 1.10 -4.94
CA LEU A 18 14.32 1.05 -5.29
C LEU A 18 14.58 0.48 -6.70
N LEU A 19 13.66 -0.34 -7.22
CA LEU A 19 13.71 -0.85 -8.59
C LEU A 19 13.16 0.14 -9.63
N GLY A 20 12.73 1.33 -9.22
CA GLY A 20 12.11 2.33 -10.10
C GLY A 20 10.64 2.07 -10.43
N CYS A 21 10.01 1.11 -9.73
CA CYS A 21 8.61 0.77 -9.92
C CYS A 21 7.71 1.55 -8.95
N LYS A 22 6.49 1.88 -9.39
CA LYS A 22 5.46 2.48 -8.54
C LYS A 22 4.45 1.41 -8.12
N ALA A 23 4.32 1.18 -6.81
CA ALA A 23 3.36 0.22 -6.29
C ALA A 23 1.94 0.81 -6.22
N VAL A 24 0.93 -0.02 -6.50
CA VAL A 24 -0.48 0.30 -6.30
C VAL A 24 -1.04 -0.65 -5.23
N LEU A 25 -1.55 -0.10 -4.14
CA LEU A 25 -2.11 -0.85 -3.03
C LEU A 25 -3.64 -0.75 -3.05
N THR A 26 -4.32 -1.89 -3.08
CA THR A 26 -5.79 -1.94 -3.21
C THR A 26 -6.45 -2.70 -2.08
N GLY A 27 -7.68 -2.35 -1.70
CA GLY A 27 -8.47 -3.14 -0.76
C GLY A 27 -7.98 -3.12 0.69
N ILE A 28 -7.30 -2.03 1.09
CA ILE A 28 -6.87 -1.84 2.48
C ILE A 28 -8.10 -1.72 3.36
N ARG A 29 -8.23 -2.62 4.34
CA ARG A 29 -9.30 -2.53 5.35
C ARG A 29 -9.06 -1.34 6.28
N ALA A 30 -10.14 -0.72 6.74
CA ALA A 30 -10.06 0.44 7.63
C ALA A 30 -9.23 0.16 8.91
N GLU A 31 -9.34 -1.04 9.47
CA GLU A 31 -8.55 -1.46 10.64
C GLU A 31 -7.03 -1.37 10.38
N ILE A 32 -6.57 -1.74 9.19
CA ILE A 32 -5.16 -1.72 8.82
C ILE A 32 -4.68 -0.31 8.53
N ALA A 33 -5.51 0.50 7.86
CA ALA A 33 -5.21 1.90 7.65
C ALA A 33 -5.03 2.63 8.99
N ASN A 34 -5.87 2.35 9.98
CA ASN A 34 -5.74 2.91 11.33
C ASN A 34 -4.45 2.46 12.02
N THR A 35 -4.11 1.16 11.98
CA THR A 35 -2.84 0.68 12.55
C THR A 35 -1.63 1.36 11.89
N MET A 36 -1.65 1.58 10.57
CA MET A 36 -0.58 2.29 9.86
C MET A 36 -0.42 3.73 10.36
N ILE A 37 -1.54 4.44 10.57
CA ILE A 37 -1.54 5.81 11.10
C ILE A 37 -1.01 5.84 12.54
N GLU A 38 -1.46 4.93 13.41
CA GLU A 38 -1.01 4.82 14.80
C GLU A 38 0.50 4.55 14.92
N MET A 39 1.06 3.78 13.98
CA MET A 39 2.48 3.50 13.90
C MET A 39 3.30 4.64 13.25
N GLY A 40 2.66 5.74 12.85
CA GLY A 40 3.32 6.88 12.20
C GLY A 40 3.79 6.58 10.78
N ILE A 41 3.23 5.56 10.13
CA ILE A 41 3.71 5.14 8.81
C ILE A 41 2.91 5.85 7.71
N THR A 42 3.62 6.60 6.87
CA THR A 42 3.04 7.32 5.73
C THR A 42 3.44 6.64 4.42
N ILE A 43 2.48 6.03 3.74
CA ILE A 43 2.67 5.40 2.41
C ILE A 43 2.21 6.26 1.24
N THR A 44 1.38 7.27 1.49
CA THR A 44 0.65 8.02 0.45
C THR A 44 1.57 8.69 -0.57
N GLU A 45 2.82 8.96 -0.21
CA GLU A 45 3.82 9.53 -1.12
C GLU A 45 4.53 8.48 -1.98
N LYS A 46 4.63 7.23 -1.50
CA LYS A 46 5.39 6.15 -2.16
C LYS A 46 4.50 5.19 -2.97
N VAL A 47 3.20 5.12 -2.66
CA VAL A 47 2.26 4.20 -3.32
C VAL A 47 0.98 4.90 -3.72
N THR A 48 0.39 4.45 -4.83
CA THR A 48 -0.99 4.81 -5.18
C THR A 48 -1.94 3.90 -4.41
N THR A 49 -3.01 4.44 -3.83
CA THR A 49 -4.06 3.64 -3.19
C THR A 49 -5.34 3.63 -4.02
N LYS A 50 -6.01 2.47 -4.09
CA LYS A 50 -7.34 2.32 -4.71
C LYS A 50 -8.25 1.48 -3.83
N GLY A 51 -9.56 1.67 -3.95
CA GLY A 51 -10.54 0.93 -3.15
C GLY A 51 -10.56 -0.55 -3.50
N THR A 52 -10.44 -0.88 -4.78
CA THR A 52 -10.50 -2.26 -5.28
C THR A 52 -9.45 -2.50 -6.35
N LEU A 53 -9.18 -3.79 -6.62
CA LEU A 53 -8.31 -4.18 -7.74
C LEU A 53 -8.89 -3.72 -9.08
N GLN A 54 -10.20 -3.83 -9.26
CA GLN A 54 -10.87 -3.36 -10.48
C GLN A 54 -10.59 -1.88 -10.76
N GLN A 55 -10.75 -1.00 -9.75
CA GLN A 55 -10.44 0.42 -9.89
C GLN A 55 -8.97 0.70 -10.20
N ALA A 56 -8.05 -0.19 -9.81
CA ALA A 56 -6.64 -0.06 -10.16
C ALA A 56 -6.38 -0.49 -11.60
N LEU A 57 -7.04 -1.55 -12.07
CA LEU A 57 -6.90 -2.04 -13.45
C LEU A 57 -7.48 -1.07 -14.48
N GLU A 58 -8.59 -0.40 -14.14
CA GLU A 58 -9.20 0.64 -14.97
C GLU A 58 -8.22 1.76 -15.34
N ASP A 59 -7.32 2.16 -14.43
CA ASP A 59 -6.27 3.16 -14.68
C ASP A 59 -5.28 2.72 -15.79
N TYR A 60 -5.15 1.41 -16.02
CA TYR A 60 -4.27 0.81 -17.03
C TYR A 60 -5.02 0.33 -18.28
N GLY A 61 -6.33 0.59 -18.37
CA GLY A 61 -7.16 0.17 -19.51
C GLY A 61 -7.39 -1.35 -19.58
N LEU A 62 -7.32 -2.03 -18.44
CA LEU A 62 -7.56 -3.48 -18.28
C LEU A 62 -8.93 -3.75 -17.64
#